data_AF-A0A831PMV1-F1
#
_entry.id   AF-A0A831PMV1-F1
#
_cell.length_a   1.000
_cell.length_b   1.000
_cell.length_c   1.000
_cell.angle_alpha   90.00
_cell.angle_beta   90.00
_cell.angle_gamma   90.00
#
_symmetry.space_group_name_H-M   'P 1'
#
loop_
_entity.id
_entity.type
_entity.pdbx_description
1 polymer ?
#
loop_
_entity_poly.entity_id
_entity_poly.type
_entity_poly.pdbx_seq_one_letter_code
_entity_poly.pdbx_strand_id
1 'polypeptide(L)'
;MKLEEIINIISEGENEKVEFKSTFNNEAIVSIAAFANTNGGILLVGIQDNGKITGVKINSEIVKDWINQIRNKTAPPLFLDYESITFDEKEIIVFKIPEFPVKPVSVRGRYYKRSSSSNIQLSADEITEFRLTSLNYSFDSFPIETRFNELYPDAIQSFVQKIKNSGRFRSSQNMEFDLEKLGFLRNGKLTRAAELLWGNHHTAIHIGRFKSPDIIIDDVLIRAPLLIAVDESMEFIKKNIGLGYEFTGELQRKNRWQFPLPVIRELLLNSIVHKDYRNPTDVIIKIFDDKIEFTNPGGLLGNLSTEDLLTDTYLAKHRNRLLAEAFYLTGEIEKYGTGFIRIRNELKDYPELELSISDLTDFLKVVLKVKKEVGKEVGKEVGKEVGKE
;
A
#
# COMPACT_ATOMS: atom_id res chain seq x y z
N MET A 1 27.67 -18.99 -2.51
CA MET A 1 26.92 -19.13 -3.77
C MET A 1 27.79 -19.91 -4.72
N LYS A 2 27.19 -20.70 -5.61
CA LYS A 2 27.96 -21.41 -6.63
C LYS A 2 28.25 -20.46 -7.80
N LEU A 3 29.35 -20.69 -8.52
CA LEU A 3 29.74 -19.85 -9.66
C LEU A 3 28.63 -19.75 -10.73
N GLU A 4 27.95 -20.86 -11.01
CA GLU A 4 26.83 -20.94 -11.96
C GLU A 4 25.68 -19.99 -11.59
N GLU A 5 25.39 -19.88 -10.30
CA GLU A 5 24.31 -19.02 -9.78
C GLU A 5 24.64 -17.53 -10.02
N ILE A 6 25.91 -17.15 -9.88
CA ILE A 6 26.36 -15.78 -10.13
C ILE A 6 26.34 -15.46 -11.62
N ILE A 7 26.74 -16.39 -12.48
CA ILE A 7 26.67 -16.19 -13.93
C ILE A 7 25.22 -15.96 -14.37
N ASN A 8 24.27 -16.72 -13.82
CA ASN A 8 22.84 -16.49 -14.07
C ASN A 8 22.40 -15.10 -13.61
N ILE A 9 22.75 -14.69 -12.39
CA ILE A 9 22.45 -13.34 -11.86
C ILE A 9 23.04 -12.24 -12.75
N ILE A 10 24.28 -12.40 -13.22
CA ILE A 10 24.93 -11.44 -14.11
C ILE A 10 24.16 -11.33 -15.44
N SER A 11 23.66 -12.46 -15.95
CA SER A 11 22.89 -12.49 -17.20
C SER A 11 21.51 -11.83 -17.09
N GLU A 12 20.89 -11.87 -15.91
CA GLU A 12 19.61 -11.21 -15.62
C GLU A 12 19.77 -9.69 -15.43
N GLY A 13 20.98 -9.22 -15.11
CA GLY A 13 21.30 -7.80 -14.94
C GLY A 13 20.92 -7.23 -13.58
N GLU A 14 21.04 -5.90 -13.44
CA GLU A 14 20.65 -5.19 -12.22
C GLU A 14 19.14 -5.09 -12.08
N ASN A 15 18.64 -5.29 -10.86
CA ASN A 15 17.21 -5.28 -10.55
C ASN A 15 16.96 -4.85 -9.09
N GLU A 16 15.76 -5.11 -8.59
CA GLU A 16 15.36 -4.77 -7.22
C GLU A 16 16.09 -5.54 -6.11
N LYS A 17 16.84 -6.60 -6.48
CA LYS A 17 17.63 -7.44 -5.55
C LYS A 17 19.10 -7.54 -5.93
N VAL A 18 19.53 -6.98 -7.05
CA VAL A 18 20.90 -7.14 -7.58
C VAL A 18 21.47 -5.80 -8.01
N GLU A 19 22.70 -5.51 -7.56
CA GLU A 19 23.50 -4.34 -7.96
C GLU A 19 24.91 -4.78 -8.36
N PHE A 20 25.44 -4.20 -9.42
CA PHE A 20 26.81 -4.36 -9.87
C PHE A 20 27.63 -3.11 -9.54
N LYS A 21 28.87 -3.31 -9.13
CA LYS A 21 29.86 -2.24 -9.02
C LYS A 21 31.20 -2.72 -9.54
N SER A 22 31.85 -1.91 -10.37
CA SER A 22 33.21 -2.22 -10.84
C SER A 22 34.23 -2.21 -9.69
N THR A 23 34.03 -1.32 -8.71
CA THR A 23 34.87 -1.18 -7.50
C THR A 23 34.02 -0.82 -6.29
N PHE A 24 34.53 -1.09 -5.09
CA PHE A 24 33.85 -0.70 -3.85
C PHE A 24 34.07 0.79 -3.55
N ASN A 25 32.98 1.55 -3.46
CA ASN A 25 33.02 2.99 -3.21
C ASN A 25 31.85 3.41 -2.29
N ASN A 26 31.62 4.72 -2.13
CA ASN A 26 30.50 5.21 -1.30
C ASN A 26 29.12 4.82 -1.86
N GLU A 27 28.97 4.70 -3.18
CA GLU A 27 27.71 4.30 -3.81
C GLU A 27 27.38 2.84 -3.51
N ALA A 28 28.39 1.96 -3.45
CA ALA A 28 28.22 0.59 -2.98
C ALA A 28 27.58 0.54 -1.57
N ILE A 29 28.00 1.43 -0.67
CA ILE A 29 27.46 1.53 0.70
C ILE A 29 26.03 2.10 0.68
N VAL A 30 25.72 3.02 -0.25
CA VAL A 30 24.35 3.49 -0.48
C VAL A 30 23.46 2.33 -0.95
N SER A 31 23.90 1.53 -1.93
CA SER A 31 23.15 0.35 -2.41
C SER A 31 22.95 -0.66 -1.28
N ILE A 32 23.97 -0.92 -0.45
CA ILE A 32 23.85 -1.79 0.73
C ILE A 32 22.75 -1.30 1.69
N ALA A 33 22.76 -0.01 2.06
CA ALA A 33 21.74 0.51 2.95
C ALA A 33 20.35 0.56 2.30
N ALA A 34 20.27 0.82 1.00
CA ALA A 34 19.03 0.76 0.24
C ALA A 34 18.43 -0.65 0.27
N PHE A 35 19.21 -1.70 0.02
CA PHE A 35 18.78 -3.11 0.15
C PHE A 35 18.38 -3.48 1.58
N ALA A 36 19.16 -3.05 2.57
CA ALA A 36 18.84 -3.27 3.99
C ALA A 36 17.50 -2.62 4.39
N ASN A 37 17.18 -1.47 3.80
CA ASN A 37 15.89 -0.80 3.98
C ASN A 37 14.76 -1.49 3.21
N THR A 38 15.04 -2.21 2.13
CA THR A 38 14.01 -2.87 1.32
C THR A 38 13.90 -4.36 1.63
N ASN A 39 13.98 -5.24 0.63
CA ASN A 39 13.75 -6.67 0.72
C ASN A 39 15.07 -7.46 0.79
N GLY A 40 16.16 -6.80 1.21
CA GLY A 40 17.51 -7.33 1.05
C GLY A 40 17.95 -7.33 -0.41
N GLY A 41 19.12 -7.93 -0.67
CA GLY A 41 19.67 -8.02 -2.01
C GLY A 41 21.10 -8.54 -2.04
N ILE A 42 21.72 -8.47 -3.20
CA ILE A 42 23.07 -8.91 -3.50
C ILE A 42 23.80 -7.76 -4.19
N LEU A 43 24.98 -7.42 -3.66
CA LEU A 43 25.91 -6.51 -4.30
C LEU A 43 27.11 -7.31 -4.81
N LEU A 44 27.37 -7.23 -6.11
CA LEU A 44 28.54 -7.83 -6.76
C LEU A 44 29.58 -6.74 -7.07
N VAL A 45 30.77 -6.88 -6.50
CA VAL A 45 31.89 -5.96 -6.73
C VAL A 45 32.93 -6.62 -7.65
N GLY A 46 33.36 -5.91 -8.69
CA GLY A 46 34.20 -6.41 -9.79
C GLY A 46 33.44 -6.63 -11.10
N ILE A 47 32.25 -6.05 -11.24
CA ILE A 47 31.37 -6.20 -12.41
C ILE A 47 30.92 -4.82 -12.87
N GLN A 48 31.01 -4.55 -14.17
CA GLN A 48 30.48 -3.33 -14.78
C GLN A 48 28.96 -3.41 -14.95
N ASP A 49 28.31 -2.26 -15.09
CA ASP A 49 26.85 -2.14 -15.25
C ASP A 49 26.31 -2.94 -16.46
N ASN A 50 27.15 -3.19 -17.47
CA ASN A 50 26.82 -4.02 -18.64
C ASN A 50 27.03 -5.54 -18.41
N GLY A 51 27.32 -5.98 -17.19
CA GLY A 51 27.60 -7.37 -16.83
C GLY A 51 29.04 -7.83 -17.11
N LYS A 52 29.91 -6.97 -17.64
CA LYS A 52 31.31 -7.35 -17.92
C LYS A 52 32.09 -7.51 -16.62
N ILE A 53 32.66 -8.69 -16.42
CA ILE A 53 33.51 -9.02 -15.26
C ILE A 53 34.89 -8.37 -15.44
N THR A 54 35.19 -7.38 -14.60
CA THR A 54 36.51 -6.74 -14.52
C THR A 54 37.38 -7.34 -13.42
N GLY A 55 36.74 -7.89 -12.39
CA GLY A 55 37.39 -8.30 -11.15
C GLY A 55 37.83 -7.12 -10.29
N VAL A 56 38.21 -7.43 -9.06
CA VAL A 56 38.87 -6.51 -8.14
C VAL A 56 40.16 -7.13 -7.63
N LYS A 57 41.23 -6.33 -7.55
CA LYS A 57 42.45 -6.76 -6.85
C LYS A 57 42.21 -6.61 -5.36
N ILE A 58 42.02 -7.71 -4.67
CA ILE A 58 41.75 -7.72 -3.23
C ILE A 58 42.86 -8.45 -2.48
N ASN A 59 43.08 -8.00 -1.25
CA ASN A 59 43.68 -8.80 -0.21
C ASN A 59 42.74 -8.78 1.00
N SER A 60 42.99 -9.62 2.00
CA SER A 60 42.10 -9.74 3.16
C SER A 60 42.01 -8.44 3.99
N GLU A 61 42.99 -7.54 3.90
CA GLU A 61 42.96 -6.24 4.59
C GLU A 61 42.03 -5.24 3.91
N ILE A 62 42.03 -5.18 2.57
CA ILE A 62 41.16 -4.28 1.80
C ILE A 62 39.68 -4.60 2.06
N VAL A 63 39.30 -5.88 2.05
CA VAL A 63 37.91 -6.26 2.28
C VAL A 63 37.49 -5.99 3.73
N LYS A 64 38.39 -6.20 4.70
CA LYS A 64 38.15 -5.80 6.11
C LYS A 64 37.94 -4.29 6.23
N ASP A 65 38.70 -3.48 5.50
CA ASP A 65 38.48 -2.04 5.46
C ASP A 65 37.10 -1.70 4.88
N TRP A 66 36.66 -2.36 3.80
CA TRP A 66 35.32 -2.17 3.25
C TRP A 66 34.22 -2.47 4.28
N ILE A 67 34.32 -3.58 5.01
CA ILE A 67 33.38 -3.94 6.08
C ILE A 67 33.36 -2.86 7.18
N ASN A 68 34.54 -2.36 7.58
CA ASN A 68 34.62 -1.26 8.54
C ASN A 68 33.99 0.04 8.01
N GLN A 69 34.18 0.34 6.72
CA GLN A 69 33.55 1.49 6.08
C GLN A 69 32.02 1.36 6.05
N ILE A 70 31.47 0.17 5.78
CA ILE A 70 30.03 -0.10 5.85
C ILE A 70 29.54 0.21 7.26
N ARG A 71 30.13 -0.47 8.27
CA ARG A 71 29.76 -0.33 9.68
C ARG A 71 29.79 1.13 10.16
N ASN A 72 30.84 1.88 9.81
CA ASN A 72 31.05 3.24 10.31
C ASN A 72 30.20 4.29 9.58
N LYS A 73 29.79 4.02 8.33
CA LYS A 73 29.00 4.96 7.54
C LYS A 73 27.50 4.70 7.65
N THR A 74 27.08 3.53 8.14
CA THR A 74 25.66 3.19 8.31
C THR A 74 25.19 3.38 9.76
N ALA A 75 23.96 3.88 9.95
CA ALA A 75 23.32 3.93 11.27
C ALA A 75 21.85 3.50 11.19
N PRO A 76 21.42 2.41 11.87
CA PRO A 76 22.25 1.51 12.70
C PRO A 76 23.41 0.85 11.94
N PRO A 77 24.51 0.47 12.63
CA PRO A 77 25.64 -0.19 11.98
C PRO A 77 25.24 -1.52 11.34
N LEU A 78 25.57 -1.71 10.07
CA LEU A 78 25.38 -2.98 9.37
C LEU A 78 26.63 -3.85 9.52
N PHE A 79 26.39 -5.13 9.80
CA PHE A 79 27.40 -6.17 9.85
C PHE A 79 27.10 -7.16 8.74
N LEU A 80 28.01 -7.26 7.77
CA LEU A 80 27.84 -8.10 6.59
C LEU A 80 29.03 -9.03 6.46
N ASP A 81 28.73 -10.27 6.08
CA ASP A 81 29.71 -11.21 5.58
C ASP A 81 29.88 -11.03 4.06
N TYR A 82 31.00 -11.52 3.55
CA TYR A 82 31.28 -11.54 2.12
C TYR A 82 31.72 -12.92 1.67
N GLU A 83 31.46 -13.21 0.39
CA GLU A 83 32.03 -14.36 -0.30
C GLU A 83 32.95 -13.85 -1.41
N SER A 84 34.09 -14.50 -1.62
CA SER A 84 34.99 -14.23 -2.76
C SER A 84 34.89 -15.36 -3.76
N ILE A 85 34.71 -15.03 -5.03
CA ILE A 85 34.59 -16.00 -6.12
C ILE A 85 35.53 -15.60 -7.25
N THR A 86 36.33 -16.56 -7.70
CA THR A 86 37.26 -16.37 -8.82
C THR A 86 36.64 -16.89 -10.11
N PHE A 87 36.66 -16.06 -11.15
CA PHE A 87 36.22 -16.39 -12.50
C PHE A 87 37.23 -15.84 -13.51
N ASP A 88 37.78 -16.68 -14.40
CA ASP A 88 38.82 -16.29 -15.37
C ASP A 88 39.96 -15.46 -14.73
N GLU A 89 40.51 -15.95 -13.62
CA GLU A 89 41.58 -15.30 -12.83
C GLU A 89 41.20 -13.94 -12.22
N LYS A 90 39.93 -13.53 -12.30
CA LYS A 90 39.39 -12.30 -11.71
C LYS A 90 38.59 -12.62 -10.47
N GLU A 91 38.86 -11.90 -9.39
CA GLU A 91 38.09 -12.03 -8.14
C GLU A 91 36.89 -11.11 -8.13
N ILE A 92 35.75 -11.66 -7.71
CA ILE A 92 34.48 -10.96 -7.50
C ILE A 92 34.14 -11.09 -6.03
N ILE A 93 33.77 -9.96 -5.39
CA ILE A 93 33.27 -9.95 -4.02
C ILE A 93 31.76 -9.87 -4.03
N VAL A 94 31.14 -10.76 -3.27
CA VAL A 94 29.69 -10.87 -3.13
C VAL A 94 29.31 -10.48 -1.71
N PHE A 95 28.53 -9.42 -1.58
CA PHE A 95 27.84 -9.12 -0.33
C PHE A 95 26.39 -9.58 -0.44
N LYS A 96 25.94 -10.39 0.52
CA LYS A 96 24.53 -10.72 0.71
C LYS A 96 23.98 -9.81 1.79
N ILE A 97 23.02 -8.96 1.43
CA ILE A 97 22.45 -7.97 2.32
C ILE A 97 21.07 -8.46 2.76
N PRO A 98 20.87 -8.83 4.03
CA PRO A 98 19.54 -9.12 4.52
C PRO A 98 18.71 -7.85 4.66
N GLU A 99 17.38 -8.00 4.62
CA GLU A 99 16.47 -6.96 5.10
C GLU A 99 16.75 -6.68 6.58
N PHE A 100 16.96 -5.41 6.92
CA PHE A 100 17.28 -5.02 8.29
C PHE A 100 15.99 -4.85 9.11
N PRO A 101 15.92 -5.40 10.34
CA PRO A 101 14.68 -5.42 11.11
C PRO A 101 14.26 -4.05 11.66
N VAL A 102 15.23 -3.18 11.96
CA VAL A 102 14.98 -1.86 12.57
C VAL A 102 15.37 -0.74 11.61
N LYS A 103 14.38 -0.26 10.87
CA LYS A 103 14.52 0.68 9.77
C LYS A 103 14.13 2.11 10.17
N PRO A 104 14.53 3.12 9.38
CA PRO A 104 15.45 3.03 8.25
C PRO A 104 16.92 3.10 8.71
N VAL A 105 17.78 2.37 8.01
CA VAL A 105 19.24 2.45 8.05
C VAL A 105 19.67 3.64 7.21
N SER A 106 20.38 4.59 7.82
CA SER A 106 21.00 5.72 7.12
C SER A 106 22.39 5.37 6.61
N VAL A 107 22.86 6.09 5.59
CA VAL A 107 24.26 6.24 5.23
C VAL A 107 24.63 7.70 5.38
N ARG A 108 25.52 8.02 6.34
CA ARG A 108 25.94 9.41 6.64
C ARG A 108 24.76 10.37 6.81
N GLY A 109 23.72 9.93 7.52
CA GLY A 109 22.52 10.73 7.83
C GLY A 109 21.50 10.86 6.69
N ARG A 110 21.72 10.21 5.53
CA ARG A 110 20.73 10.12 4.44
C ARG A 110 20.15 8.71 4.35
N TYR A 111 18.89 8.60 3.98
CA TYR A 111 18.17 7.32 3.92
C TYR A 111 17.76 7.03 2.49
N TYR A 112 17.91 5.78 2.06
CA TYR A 112 17.62 5.37 0.69
C TYR A 112 16.80 4.07 0.69
N LYS A 113 15.98 3.88 -0.34
CA LYS A 113 15.32 2.62 -0.67
C LYS A 113 15.68 2.18 -2.08
N ARG A 114 15.67 0.87 -2.32
CA ARG A 114 15.76 0.29 -3.66
C ARG A 114 14.40 0.39 -4.35
N SER A 115 14.39 0.84 -5.59
CA SER A 115 13.21 0.86 -6.45
C SER A 115 13.65 0.44 -7.85
N SER A 116 13.20 -0.74 -8.30
CA SER A 116 13.71 -1.37 -9.52
C SER A 116 15.26 -1.45 -9.47
N SER A 117 15.97 -1.00 -10.49
CA SER A 117 17.44 -0.97 -10.53
C SER A 117 18.08 0.29 -9.93
N SER A 118 17.30 1.17 -9.27
CA SER A 118 17.79 2.47 -8.78
C SER A 118 17.64 2.64 -7.27
N ASN A 119 18.52 3.46 -6.68
CA ASN A 119 18.43 3.86 -5.28
C ASN A 119 17.77 5.24 -5.19
N ILE A 120 16.62 5.31 -4.53
CA ILE A 120 15.85 6.55 -4.33
C ILE A 120 16.03 7.02 -2.89
N GLN A 121 16.31 8.31 -2.69
CA GLN A 121 16.38 8.90 -1.36
C GLN A 121 14.98 8.99 -0.75
N LEU A 122 14.82 8.56 0.50
CA LEU A 122 13.56 8.64 1.23
C LEU A 122 13.19 10.08 1.56
N SER A 123 11.92 10.41 1.41
CA SER A 123 11.29 11.62 1.93
C SER A 123 11.16 11.58 3.46
N ALA A 124 10.87 12.73 4.08
CA ALA A 124 10.64 12.83 5.52
C ALA A 124 9.46 11.96 5.99
N ASP A 125 8.42 11.85 5.15
CA ASP A 125 7.23 11.06 5.45
C ASP A 125 7.52 9.56 5.41
N GLU A 126 8.30 9.10 4.43
CA GLU A 126 8.73 7.70 4.35
C GLU A 126 9.69 7.33 5.47
N ILE A 127 10.62 8.23 5.87
CA ILE A 127 11.51 8.00 7.01
C ILE A 127 10.70 7.76 8.28
N THR A 128 9.68 8.59 8.51
CA THR A 128 8.77 8.45 9.66
C THR A 128 8.02 7.13 9.61
N GLU A 129 7.48 6.77 8.45
CA GLU A 129 6.72 5.54 8.23
C GLU A 129 7.57 4.28 8.48
N PHE A 130 8.80 4.25 7.96
CA PHE A 130 9.77 3.16 8.20
C PHE A 130 10.05 3.00 9.70
N ARG A 131 10.23 4.10 10.42
CA ARG A 131 10.53 4.08 11.86
C ARG A 131 9.36 3.58 12.69
N LEU A 132 8.14 4.05 12.40
CA LEU A 132 6.93 3.60 13.09
C LEU A 132 6.71 2.10 12.88
N THR A 133 6.85 1.64 11.63
CA THR A 133 6.72 0.22 11.28
C THR A 133 7.68 -0.66 12.09
N SER A 134 8.95 -0.26 12.22
CA SER A 134 9.94 -1.01 13.00
C SER A 134 9.71 -1.01 14.51
N LEU A 135 9.03 0.02 15.04
CA LEU A 135 8.59 0.05 16.44
C LEU A 135 7.24 -0.65 16.65
N ASN A 136 6.71 -1.32 15.62
CA ASN A 136 5.40 -1.95 15.63
C ASN A 136 4.27 -0.93 15.97
N TYR A 137 4.48 0.34 15.66
CA TYR A 137 3.54 1.44 15.83
C TYR A 137 3.04 1.93 14.47
N SER A 138 1.95 2.68 14.52
CA SER A 138 1.36 3.40 13.38
C SER A 138 0.93 4.78 13.85
N PHE A 139 0.73 5.71 12.92
CA PHE A 139 0.38 7.09 13.24
C PHE A 139 -0.88 7.19 14.13
N ASP A 140 -1.88 6.36 13.85
CA ASP A 140 -3.12 6.28 14.61
C ASP A 140 -2.94 5.80 16.08
N SER A 141 -1.76 5.31 16.46
CA SER A 141 -1.46 4.87 17.84
C SER A 141 -0.93 5.95 18.78
N PHE A 142 -0.67 7.17 18.27
CA PHE A 142 -0.17 8.27 19.10
C PHE A 142 -1.23 8.79 20.07
N PRO A 143 -0.88 9.01 21.36
CA PRO A 143 -1.76 9.65 22.32
C PRO A 143 -2.16 11.07 21.91
N ILE A 144 -3.36 11.48 22.29
CA ILE A 144 -3.94 12.82 22.06
C ILE A 144 -4.53 13.38 23.35
N GLU A 145 -4.89 14.66 23.34
CA GLU A 145 -5.47 15.36 24.50
C GLU A 145 -7.01 15.24 24.58
N THR A 146 -7.66 14.78 23.52
CA THR A 146 -9.12 14.58 23.47
C THR A 146 -9.56 13.66 24.61
N ARG A 147 -10.60 14.08 25.34
CA ARG A 147 -11.13 13.33 26.49
C ARG A 147 -12.27 12.42 26.08
N PHE A 148 -12.54 11.40 26.89
CA PHE A 148 -13.58 10.40 26.62
C PHE A 148 -14.98 11.00 26.47
N ASN A 149 -15.30 12.07 27.19
CA ASN A 149 -16.59 12.77 27.10
C ASN A 149 -16.74 13.66 25.86
N GLU A 150 -15.68 13.80 25.07
CA GLU A 150 -15.68 14.52 23.78
C GLU A 150 -15.89 13.55 22.60
N LEU A 151 -15.99 12.24 22.88
CA LEU A 151 -16.35 11.23 21.90
C LEU A 151 -17.87 11.16 21.72
N TYR A 152 -18.31 10.78 20.53
CA TYR A 152 -19.71 10.53 20.19
C TYR A 152 -20.17 9.20 20.81
N PRO A 153 -21.14 9.21 21.75
CA PRO A 153 -21.60 8.00 22.43
C PRO A 153 -22.17 6.95 21.46
N ASP A 154 -22.90 7.39 20.44
CA ASP A 154 -23.53 6.51 19.45
C ASP A 154 -22.50 5.73 18.62
N ALA A 155 -21.36 6.36 18.28
CA ALA A 155 -20.27 5.72 17.56
C ALA A 155 -19.62 4.62 18.42
N ILE A 156 -19.41 4.88 19.71
CA ILE A 156 -18.88 3.90 20.67
C ILE A 156 -19.87 2.75 20.85
N GLN A 157 -21.16 3.05 21.04
CA GLN A 157 -22.19 2.04 21.22
C GLN A 157 -22.32 1.13 19.99
N SER A 158 -22.31 1.72 18.80
CA SER A 158 -22.31 0.99 17.52
C SER A 158 -21.09 0.06 17.42
N PHE A 159 -19.90 0.55 17.76
CA PHE A 159 -18.67 -0.25 17.79
C PHE A 159 -18.79 -1.45 18.74
N VAL A 160 -19.20 -1.21 19.99
CA VAL A 160 -19.36 -2.26 21.00
C VAL A 160 -20.37 -3.31 20.55
N GLN A 161 -21.48 -2.89 19.93
CA GLN A 161 -22.49 -3.81 19.41
C GLN A 161 -21.96 -4.64 18.24
N LYS A 162 -21.27 -4.01 17.27
CA LYS A 162 -20.65 -4.70 16.13
C LYS A 162 -19.61 -5.74 16.60
N ILE A 163 -18.80 -5.39 17.61
CA ILE A 163 -17.84 -6.32 18.22
C ILE A 163 -18.52 -7.52 18.90
N LYS A 164 -19.59 -7.28 19.67
CA LYS A 164 -20.34 -8.36 20.31
C LYS A 164 -20.91 -9.33 19.27
N ASN A 165 -21.44 -8.80 18.17
CA ASN A 165 -22.03 -9.60 17.09
C ASN A 165 -20.97 -10.41 16.32
N SER A 166 -19.78 -9.84 16.11
CA SER A 166 -18.70 -10.52 15.39
C SER A 166 -18.07 -11.67 16.18
N GLY A 167 -18.13 -11.62 17.52
CA GLY A 167 -17.49 -12.57 18.41
C GLY A 167 -15.96 -12.50 18.43
N ARG A 168 -15.35 -11.48 17.78
CA ARG A 168 -13.89 -11.34 17.61
C ARG A 168 -13.17 -10.77 18.83
N PHE A 169 -13.89 -10.28 19.83
CA PHE A 169 -13.32 -9.78 21.08
C PHE A 169 -14.18 -10.17 22.28
N ARG A 170 -13.52 -10.63 23.34
CA ARG A 170 -14.14 -10.86 24.65
C ARG A 170 -13.86 -9.66 25.55
N SER A 171 -14.92 -8.91 25.86
CA SER A 171 -14.85 -7.80 26.81
C SER A 171 -14.54 -8.28 28.22
N SER A 172 -13.74 -7.52 28.94
CA SER A 172 -13.44 -7.73 30.36
C SER A 172 -14.51 -7.16 31.30
N GLN A 173 -15.58 -6.55 30.76
CA GLN A 173 -16.56 -5.72 31.51
C GLN A 173 -15.96 -4.44 32.11
N ASN A 174 -14.69 -4.13 31.82
CA ASN A 174 -14.06 -2.85 32.11
C ASN A 174 -13.66 -2.18 30.79
N MET A 175 -14.36 -1.08 30.46
CA MET A 175 -14.16 -0.35 29.19
C MET A 175 -12.75 0.23 29.08
N GLU A 176 -12.22 0.81 30.15
CA GLU A 176 -10.88 1.42 30.15
C GLU A 176 -9.81 0.36 29.88
N PHE A 177 -9.88 -0.77 30.60
CA PHE A 177 -8.98 -1.90 30.39
C PHE A 177 -9.09 -2.49 28.97
N ASP A 178 -10.31 -2.61 28.43
CA ASP A 178 -10.54 -3.09 27.08
C ASP A 178 -9.93 -2.13 26.04
N LEU A 179 -10.08 -0.82 26.23
CA LEU A 179 -9.49 0.20 25.35
C LEU A 179 -7.96 0.21 25.43
N GLU A 180 -7.36 0.01 26.61
CA GLU A 180 -5.90 -0.13 26.75
C GLU A 180 -5.40 -1.40 26.05
N LYS A 181 -6.06 -2.53 26.27
CA LYS A 181 -5.73 -3.81 25.65
C LYS A 181 -5.79 -3.75 24.13
N LEU A 182 -6.75 -3.00 23.58
CA LEU A 182 -6.91 -2.78 22.15
C LEU A 182 -6.02 -1.66 21.61
N GLY A 183 -5.33 -0.91 22.47
CA GLY A 183 -4.44 0.18 22.10
C GLY A 183 -5.13 1.50 21.77
N PHE A 184 -6.44 1.63 22.02
CA PHE A 184 -7.21 2.87 21.89
C PHE A 184 -6.98 3.84 23.06
N LEU A 185 -6.48 3.31 24.19
CA LEU A 185 -5.98 4.08 25.32
C LEU A 185 -4.51 3.71 25.56
N ARG A 186 -3.65 4.70 25.79
CA ARG A 186 -2.23 4.52 26.12
C ARG A 186 -1.81 5.54 27.15
N ASN A 187 -1.23 5.09 28.26
CA ASN A 187 -0.78 5.95 29.36
C ASN A 187 -1.91 6.89 29.86
N GLY A 188 -3.14 6.37 29.97
CA GLY A 188 -4.31 7.15 30.39
C GLY A 188 -4.83 8.19 29.39
N LYS A 189 -4.29 8.22 28.17
CA LYS A 189 -4.75 9.11 27.09
C LYS A 189 -5.32 8.33 25.91
N LEU A 190 -6.36 8.89 25.27
CA LEU A 190 -6.90 8.33 24.04
C LEU A 190 -5.84 8.38 22.93
N THR A 191 -5.92 7.48 21.96
CA THR A 191 -5.09 7.53 20.75
C THR A 191 -5.81 8.23 19.61
N ARG A 192 -5.05 8.66 18.60
CA ARG A 192 -5.61 9.20 17.34
C ARG A 192 -6.65 8.28 16.71
N ALA A 193 -6.46 6.96 16.78
CA ALA A 193 -7.44 5.99 16.29
C ALA A 193 -8.78 6.12 17.00
N ALA A 194 -8.78 6.32 18.33
CA ALA A 194 -10.01 6.49 19.11
C ALA A 194 -10.76 7.76 18.71
N GLU A 195 -10.04 8.87 18.50
CA GLU A 195 -10.64 10.11 17.99
C GLU A 195 -11.15 9.96 16.54
N LEU A 196 -10.42 9.26 15.68
CA LEU A 196 -10.87 9.01 14.31
C LEU A 196 -12.12 8.11 14.26
N LEU A 197 -12.20 7.09 15.11
CA LEU A 197 -13.32 6.13 15.10
C LEU A 197 -14.57 6.66 15.80
N TRP A 198 -14.41 7.47 16.85
CA TRP A 198 -15.51 7.85 17.74
C TRP A 198 -15.56 9.34 18.07
N GLY A 199 -14.55 10.13 17.74
CA GLY A 199 -14.42 11.52 18.14
C GLY A 199 -14.69 12.50 17.00
N ASN A 200 -14.49 13.78 17.30
CA ASN A 200 -14.53 14.84 16.31
C ASN A 200 -13.15 15.03 15.68
N HIS A 201 -13.07 14.95 14.35
CA HIS A 201 -11.81 15.08 13.62
C HIS A 201 -11.99 15.86 12.30
N HIS A 202 -10.88 16.39 11.78
CA HIS A 202 -10.91 17.21 10.56
C HIS A 202 -10.84 16.40 9.26
N THR A 203 -10.60 15.10 9.30
CA THR A 203 -10.65 14.26 8.09
C THR A 203 -12.07 14.16 7.54
N ALA A 204 -12.24 14.24 6.22
CA ALA A 204 -13.50 13.97 5.55
C ALA A 204 -13.37 12.93 4.43
N ILE A 205 -14.52 12.39 4.04
CA ILE A 205 -14.70 11.65 2.79
C ILE A 205 -15.59 12.51 1.90
N HIS A 206 -15.04 12.98 0.78
CA HIS A 206 -15.73 13.81 -0.18
C HIS A 206 -16.16 12.96 -1.37
N ILE A 207 -17.47 12.79 -1.55
CA ILE A 207 -18.05 11.96 -2.61
C ILE A 207 -18.84 12.85 -3.55
N GLY A 208 -18.54 12.78 -4.84
CA GLY A 208 -19.28 13.53 -5.86
C GLY A 208 -19.75 12.63 -6.99
N ARG A 209 -20.95 12.89 -7.50
CA ARG A 209 -21.50 12.33 -8.73
C ARG A 209 -21.27 13.31 -9.88
N PHE A 210 -20.63 12.86 -10.95
CA PHE A 210 -20.17 13.70 -12.05
C PHE A 210 -20.77 13.26 -13.37
N LYS A 211 -21.28 14.19 -14.19
CA LYS A 211 -21.65 13.90 -15.58
C LYS A 211 -20.43 13.88 -16.50
N SER A 212 -19.54 14.84 -16.28
CA SER A 212 -18.23 15.01 -16.91
C SER A 212 -17.25 15.49 -15.84
N PRO A 213 -15.93 15.47 -16.09
CA PRO A 213 -14.93 15.86 -15.08
C PRO A 213 -15.13 17.26 -14.47
N ASP A 214 -15.83 18.14 -15.18
CA ASP A 214 -16.13 19.53 -14.84
C ASP A 214 -17.58 19.77 -14.37
N ILE A 215 -18.49 18.79 -14.50
CA ILE A 215 -19.93 18.93 -14.15
C ILE A 215 -20.30 17.98 -13.01
N ILE A 216 -20.59 18.56 -11.84
CA ILE A 216 -21.06 17.87 -10.63
C ILE A 216 -22.60 17.87 -10.63
N ILE A 217 -23.20 16.71 -10.35
CA ILE A 217 -24.65 16.48 -10.28
C ILE A 217 -25.14 16.44 -8.82
N ASP A 218 -24.42 15.73 -7.96
CA ASP A 218 -24.73 15.54 -6.54
C ASP A 218 -23.39 15.45 -5.79
N ASP A 219 -23.31 15.98 -4.58
CA ASP A 219 -22.09 15.92 -3.77
C ASP A 219 -22.40 15.81 -2.28
N VAL A 220 -21.49 15.20 -1.54
CA VAL A 220 -21.53 15.16 -0.08
C VAL A 220 -20.12 15.21 0.49
N LEU A 221 -19.96 16.01 1.54
CA LEU A 221 -18.76 16.05 2.36
C LEU A 221 -19.07 15.44 3.73
N ILE A 222 -18.59 14.21 3.96
CA ILE A 222 -18.86 13.45 5.18
C ILE A 222 -17.77 13.73 6.21
N ARG A 223 -18.14 14.45 7.28
CA ARG A 223 -17.30 14.76 8.45
C ARG A 223 -17.90 14.13 9.69
N ALA A 224 -17.70 12.83 9.83
CA ALA A 224 -18.25 12.01 10.90
C ALA A 224 -17.19 11.03 11.42
N PRO A 225 -17.35 10.47 12.64
CA PRO A 225 -16.52 9.38 13.11
C PRO A 225 -16.48 8.25 12.07
N LEU A 226 -15.29 7.67 11.83
CA LEU A 226 -15.07 6.80 10.67
C LEU A 226 -16.01 5.59 10.59
N LEU A 227 -16.48 5.06 11.71
CA LEU A 227 -17.46 3.96 11.72
C LEU A 227 -18.82 4.37 11.17
N ILE A 228 -19.21 5.64 11.36
CA ILE A 228 -20.43 6.23 10.81
C ILE A 228 -20.18 6.65 9.36
N ALA A 229 -19.02 7.28 9.10
CA ALA A 229 -18.67 7.77 7.78
C ALA A 229 -18.64 6.66 6.72
N VAL A 230 -18.26 5.42 7.07
CA VAL A 230 -18.33 4.26 6.17
C VAL A 230 -19.77 3.99 5.72
N ASP A 231 -20.69 3.93 6.67
CA ASP A 231 -22.09 3.59 6.41
C ASP A 231 -22.76 4.71 5.58
N GLU A 232 -22.56 5.98 5.95
CA GLU A 232 -23.05 7.14 5.19
C GLU A 232 -22.48 7.21 3.76
N SER A 233 -21.18 6.92 3.62
CA SER A 233 -20.52 6.89 2.30
C SER A 233 -21.14 5.81 1.41
N MET A 234 -21.40 4.62 1.95
CA MET A 234 -22.02 3.54 1.20
C MET A 234 -23.47 3.86 0.80
N GLU A 235 -24.23 4.54 1.66
CA GLU A 235 -25.58 5.00 1.34
C GLU A 235 -25.58 6.02 0.20
N PHE A 236 -24.69 7.02 0.24
CA PHE A 236 -24.56 8.00 -0.82
C PHE A 236 -24.12 7.37 -2.15
N ILE A 237 -23.16 6.44 -2.12
CA ILE A 237 -22.72 5.73 -3.32
C ILE A 237 -23.89 4.90 -3.90
N LYS A 238 -24.61 4.13 -3.08
CA LYS A 238 -25.79 3.35 -3.52
C LYS A 238 -26.86 4.21 -4.19
N LYS A 239 -27.13 5.40 -3.67
CA LYS A 239 -28.08 6.36 -4.26
C LYS A 239 -27.64 6.83 -5.66
N ASN A 240 -26.34 6.85 -5.93
CA ASN A 240 -25.74 7.46 -7.11
C ASN A 240 -25.22 6.48 -8.17
N ILE A 241 -25.36 5.17 -7.95
CA ILE A 241 -25.02 4.11 -8.92
C ILE A 241 -26.30 3.45 -9.47
N GLY A 242 -26.25 2.99 -10.72
CA GLY A 242 -27.40 2.34 -11.35
C GLY A 242 -27.73 0.98 -10.73
N LEU A 243 -29.02 0.65 -10.63
CA LEU A 243 -29.51 -0.68 -10.32
C LEU A 243 -30.19 -1.27 -11.57
N GLY A 244 -29.58 -2.30 -12.15
CA GLY A 244 -30.14 -3.07 -13.26
C GLY A 244 -30.89 -4.31 -12.78
N TYR A 245 -31.66 -4.90 -13.69
CA TYR A 245 -32.34 -6.17 -13.46
C TYR A 245 -31.78 -7.22 -14.42
N GLU A 246 -31.38 -8.37 -13.88
CA GLU A 246 -30.95 -9.51 -14.67
C GLU A 246 -32.02 -10.62 -14.61
N PHE A 247 -32.39 -11.16 -15.77
CA PHE A 247 -33.31 -12.28 -15.89
C PHE A 247 -32.51 -13.57 -16.02
N THR A 248 -32.24 -14.24 -14.91
CA THR A 248 -31.43 -15.48 -14.86
C THR A 248 -32.21 -16.74 -15.21
N GLY A 249 -33.37 -16.63 -15.88
CA GLY A 249 -34.23 -17.77 -16.22
C GLY A 249 -35.04 -18.37 -15.05
N GLU A 250 -34.83 -17.89 -13.82
CA GLU A 250 -35.66 -18.19 -12.65
C GLU A 250 -36.86 -17.21 -12.55
N LEU A 251 -37.93 -17.62 -11.87
CA LEU A 251 -39.15 -16.81 -11.69
C LEU A 251 -38.92 -15.49 -10.94
N GLN A 252 -37.79 -15.32 -10.25
CA GLN A 252 -37.45 -14.11 -9.50
C GLN A 252 -36.38 -13.29 -10.21
N ARG A 253 -36.64 -11.99 -10.36
CA ARG A 253 -35.67 -11.01 -10.89
C ARG A 253 -34.54 -10.84 -9.90
N LYS A 254 -33.29 -10.95 -10.35
CA LYS A 254 -32.12 -10.62 -9.53
C LYS A 254 -31.71 -9.18 -9.79
N ASN A 255 -31.67 -8.38 -8.72
CA ASN A 255 -31.13 -7.02 -8.78
C ASN A 255 -29.61 -7.09 -8.96
N ARG A 256 -29.07 -6.40 -9.98
CA ARG A 256 -27.63 -6.32 -10.27
C ARG A 256 -27.21 -4.85 -10.27
N TRP A 257 -26.40 -4.46 -9.30
CA TRP A 257 -25.86 -3.09 -9.22
C TRP A 257 -24.86 -2.86 -10.35
N GLN A 258 -24.77 -1.63 -10.85
CA GLN A 258 -23.80 -1.25 -11.87
C GLN A 258 -22.35 -1.53 -11.44
N PHE A 259 -22.05 -1.29 -10.16
CA PHE A 259 -20.79 -1.65 -9.54
C PHE A 259 -21.07 -2.57 -8.35
N PRO A 260 -20.27 -3.63 -8.12
CA PRO A 260 -20.54 -4.58 -7.06
C PRO A 260 -20.35 -3.91 -5.69
N LEU A 261 -21.41 -3.86 -4.89
CA LEU A 261 -21.35 -3.25 -3.55
C LEU A 261 -20.24 -3.82 -2.65
N PRO A 262 -19.95 -5.15 -2.66
CA PRO A 262 -18.81 -5.69 -1.90
C PRO A 262 -17.47 -5.09 -2.34
N VAL A 263 -17.26 -4.87 -3.64
CA VAL A 263 -16.04 -4.24 -4.18
C VAL A 263 -15.94 -2.78 -3.73
N ILE A 264 -17.03 -2.01 -3.84
CA ILE A 264 -17.08 -0.62 -3.39
C ILE A 264 -16.76 -0.51 -1.90
N ARG A 265 -17.36 -1.39 -1.09
CA ARG A 265 -17.13 -1.43 0.36
C ARG A 265 -15.67 -1.71 0.70
N GLU A 266 -15.06 -2.68 0.04
CA GLU A 266 -13.64 -3.01 0.25
C GLU A 266 -12.73 -1.84 -0.16
N LEU A 267 -12.99 -1.18 -1.29
CA LEU A 267 -12.22 -0.01 -1.74
C LEU A 267 -12.36 1.19 -0.79
N LEU A 268 -13.56 1.42 -0.26
CA LEU A 268 -13.81 2.45 0.74
C LEU A 268 -13.04 2.18 2.05
N LEU A 269 -13.14 0.96 2.59
CA LEU A 269 -12.43 0.56 3.80
C LEU A 269 -10.91 0.61 3.61
N ASN A 270 -10.40 0.18 2.45
CA ASN A 270 -8.99 0.31 2.12
C ASN A 270 -8.55 1.78 2.07
N SER A 271 -9.38 2.67 1.52
CA SER A 271 -9.09 4.11 1.52
C SER A 271 -8.96 4.65 2.94
N ILE A 272 -9.83 4.24 3.86
CA ILE A 272 -9.80 4.68 5.27
C ILE A 272 -8.60 4.10 6.03
N VAL A 273 -8.34 2.80 5.90
CA VAL A 273 -7.29 2.09 6.65
C VAL A 273 -5.89 2.48 6.17
N HIS A 274 -5.72 2.78 4.88
CA HIS A 274 -4.43 3.11 4.29
C HIS A 274 -4.19 4.62 4.07
N LYS A 275 -5.16 5.48 4.39
CA LYS A 275 -5.01 6.95 4.30
C LYS A 275 -3.82 7.44 5.10
N ASP A 276 -3.04 8.36 4.54
CA ASP A 276 -2.14 9.18 5.33
C ASP A 276 -2.93 10.29 6.06
N TYR A 277 -3.16 10.09 7.37
CA TYR A 277 -3.86 11.06 8.23
C TYR A 277 -3.00 12.26 8.64
N ARG A 278 -1.73 12.31 8.25
CA ARG A 278 -0.90 13.52 8.35
C ARG A 278 -1.21 14.50 7.23
N ASN A 279 -1.68 13.98 6.08
CA ASN A 279 -2.09 14.79 4.95
C ASN A 279 -3.51 15.35 5.18
N PRO A 280 -3.70 16.69 5.13
CA PRO A 280 -5.01 17.31 5.38
C PRO A 280 -6.02 17.09 4.24
N THR A 281 -5.58 16.52 3.12
CA THR A 281 -6.46 16.21 1.99
C THR A 281 -7.47 15.13 2.38
N ASP A 282 -8.70 15.29 1.88
CA ASP A 282 -9.79 14.35 2.09
C ASP A 282 -9.62 13.09 1.24
N VAL A 283 -10.32 12.01 1.61
CA VAL A 283 -10.52 10.90 0.67
C VAL A 283 -11.52 11.38 -0.38
N ILE A 284 -11.15 11.32 -1.67
CA ILE A 284 -12.01 11.81 -2.75
C ILE A 284 -12.55 10.61 -3.53
N ILE A 285 -13.87 10.52 -3.62
CA ILE A 285 -14.58 9.50 -4.40
C ILE A 285 -15.38 10.19 -5.51
N LYS A 286 -15.11 9.84 -6.76
CA LYS A 286 -15.83 10.39 -7.92
C LYS A 286 -16.60 9.31 -8.63
N ILE A 287 -17.91 9.48 -8.74
CA ILE A 287 -18.82 8.55 -9.41
C ILE A 287 -19.18 9.13 -10.78
N PHE A 288 -18.92 8.38 -11.84
CA PHE A 288 -19.27 8.71 -13.23
C PHE A 288 -20.25 7.67 -13.79
N ASP A 289 -20.76 7.93 -14.99
CA ASP A 289 -21.66 7.00 -15.68
C ASP A 289 -20.99 5.67 -16.01
N ASP A 290 -19.66 5.66 -16.22
CA ASP A 290 -18.89 4.51 -16.68
C ASP A 290 -17.79 4.07 -15.70
N LYS A 291 -17.58 4.79 -14.59
CA LYS A 291 -16.52 4.46 -13.62
C LYS A 291 -16.76 5.05 -12.24
N ILE A 292 -16.09 4.50 -11.25
CA ILE A 292 -15.90 5.10 -9.93
C ILE A 292 -14.40 5.19 -9.61
N GLU A 293 -13.97 6.36 -9.14
CA GLU A 293 -12.58 6.64 -8.79
C GLU A 293 -12.46 6.88 -7.29
N PHE A 294 -11.57 6.15 -6.62
CA PHE A 294 -11.15 6.38 -5.25
C PHE A 294 -9.75 7.00 -5.27
N THR A 295 -9.60 8.20 -4.74
CA THR A 295 -8.33 8.90 -4.61
C THR A 295 -8.02 9.08 -3.14
N ASN A 296 -6.98 8.40 -2.67
CA ASN A 296 -6.61 8.35 -1.26
C ASN A 296 -5.24 9.02 -1.04
N PRO A 297 -5.12 10.00 -0.13
CA PRO A 297 -3.83 10.60 0.22
C PRO A 297 -2.83 9.58 0.74
N GLY A 298 -1.59 9.67 0.25
CA GLY A 298 -0.50 8.73 0.52
C GLY A 298 -0.42 7.63 -0.55
N GLY A 299 0.81 7.21 -0.86
CA GLY A 299 1.08 6.10 -1.78
C GLY A 299 1.10 4.72 -1.10
N LEU A 300 1.58 3.71 -1.82
CA LEU A 300 1.77 2.37 -1.28
C LEU A 300 2.79 2.34 -0.13
N LEU A 301 2.59 1.40 0.79
CA LEU A 301 3.38 1.31 2.01
C LEU A 301 4.65 0.47 1.78
N GLY A 302 5.81 1.02 2.15
CA GLY A 302 7.09 0.33 2.06
C GLY A 302 7.54 0.17 0.61
N ASN A 303 7.71 -1.08 0.16
CA ASN A 303 8.19 -1.40 -1.19
C ASN A 303 7.12 -2.09 -2.03
N LEU A 304 5.86 -2.02 -1.60
CA LEU A 304 4.76 -2.59 -2.37
C LEU A 304 4.64 -1.84 -3.69
N SER A 305 4.58 -2.59 -4.78
CA SER A 305 4.26 -2.10 -6.12
C SER A 305 2.79 -2.31 -6.43
N THR A 306 2.30 -1.67 -7.50
CA THR A 306 0.95 -1.91 -8.00
C THR A 306 0.78 -3.35 -8.53
N GLU A 307 1.85 -3.93 -9.06
CA GLU A 307 1.92 -5.28 -9.58
C GLU A 307 1.77 -6.31 -8.46
N ASP A 308 2.37 -6.07 -7.29
CA ASP A 308 2.24 -6.96 -6.13
C ASP A 308 0.78 -7.13 -5.69
N LEU A 309 -0.03 -6.07 -5.80
CA LEU A 309 -1.45 -6.12 -5.47
C LEU A 309 -2.23 -7.04 -6.43
N LEU A 310 -1.69 -7.29 -7.62
CA LEU A 310 -2.29 -8.15 -8.64
C LEU A 310 -1.93 -9.63 -8.47
N THR A 311 -0.84 -9.98 -7.78
CA THR A 311 -0.28 -11.34 -7.75
C THR A 311 -0.45 -12.11 -6.43
N ASP A 312 -1.06 -11.51 -5.41
CA ASP A 312 -1.29 -12.12 -4.07
C ASP A 312 -0.04 -12.53 -3.29
N THR A 313 1.13 -12.09 -3.75
CA THR A 313 2.43 -12.47 -3.17
C THR A 313 2.91 -11.51 -2.07
N TYR A 314 2.06 -10.57 -1.63
CA TYR A 314 2.45 -9.54 -0.69
C TYR A 314 1.99 -9.79 0.75
N LEU A 315 2.77 -9.29 1.70
CA LEU A 315 2.38 -9.29 3.11
C LEU A 315 1.52 -8.07 3.41
N ALA A 316 0.36 -8.30 4.03
CA ALA A 316 -0.55 -7.24 4.43
C ALA A 316 0.10 -6.34 5.50
N LYS A 317 0.31 -5.07 5.14
CA LYS A 317 0.77 -4.03 6.06
C LYS A 317 -0.22 -2.87 6.01
N HIS A 318 -0.71 -2.46 7.17
CA HIS A 318 -1.69 -1.38 7.31
C HIS A 318 -1.00 -0.12 7.82
N ARG A 319 -1.20 1.02 7.14
CA ARG A 319 -0.67 2.32 7.57
C ARG A 319 -1.26 2.73 8.93
N ASN A 320 -2.55 2.44 9.14
CA ASN A 320 -3.28 2.70 10.38
C ASN A 320 -3.73 1.37 11.00
N ARG A 321 -2.91 0.83 11.91
CA ARG A 321 -3.10 -0.53 12.43
C ARG A 321 -4.24 -0.63 13.43
N LEU A 322 -4.49 0.41 14.21
CA LEU A 322 -5.61 0.42 15.16
C LEU A 322 -6.93 0.64 14.44
N LEU A 323 -6.95 1.41 13.34
CA LEU A 323 -8.11 1.47 12.45
C LEU A 323 -8.39 0.10 11.81
N ALA A 324 -7.35 -0.55 11.27
CA ALA A 324 -7.47 -1.91 10.75
C ALA A 324 -7.94 -2.91 11.83
N GLU A 325 -7.45 -2.78 13.07
CA GLU A 325 -7.92 -3.55 14.22
C GLU A 325 -9.40 -3.32 14.47
N ALA A 326 -9.85 -2.07 14.53
CA ALA A 326 -11.25 -1.73 14.76
C ALA A 326 -12.18 -2.37 13.72
N PHE A 327 -11.89 -2.17 12.42
CA PHE A 327 -12.71 -2.73 11.35
C PHE A 327 -12.64 -4.26 11.28
N TYR A 328 -11.51 -4.86 11.68
CA TYR A 328 -11.43 -6.31 11.83
C TYR A 328 -12.33 -6.78 12.97
N LEU A 329 -12.28 -6.12 14.13
CA LEU A 329 -13.09 -6.49 15.29
C LEU A 329 -14.59 -6.33 15.02
N THR A 330 -15.01 -5.36 14.22
CA THR A 330 -16.42 -5.19 13.83
C THR A 330 -16.89 -6.17 12.75
N GLY A 331 -16.00 -7.01 12.20
CA GLY A 331 -16.34 -7.94 11.13
C GLY A 331 -16.36 -7.32 9.73
N GLU A 332 -15.85 -6.10 9.60
CA GLU A 332 -15.93 -5.33 8.36
C GLU A 332 -14.78 -5.62 7.39
N ILE A 333 -13.62 -6.04 7.90
CA ILE A 333 -12.46 -6.46 7.10
C ILE A 333 -11.84 -7.77 7.59
N GLU A 334 -10.99 -8.35 6.75
CA GLU A 334 -10.05 -9.43 7.08
C GLU A 334 -8.61 -8.91 7.06
N LYS A 335 -7.74 -9.45 7.93
CA LYS A 335 -6.34 -8.99 8.05
C LYS A 335 -5.32 -9.82 7.26
N TYR A 336 -5.76 -10.87 6.58
CA TYR A 336 -4.88 -11.79 5.85
C TYR A 336 -4.48 -11.29 4.45
N GLY A 337 -4.64 -9.99 4.15
CA GLY A 337 -4.34 -9.44 2.80
C GLY A 337 -5.32 -9.88 1.72
N THR A 338 -6.48 -10.38 2.10
CA THR A 338 -7.47 -10.97 1.18
C THR A 338 -8.38 -9.94 0.49
N GLY A 339 -8.19 -8.64 0.74
CA GLY A 339 -9.06 -7.59 0.21
C GLY A 339 -9.06 -7.54 -1.31
N PHE A 340 -7.88 -7.46 -1.93
CA PHE A 340 -7.77 -7.50 -3.41
C PHE A 340 -8.18 -8.85 -4.00
N ILE A 341 -8.00 -9.95 -3.26
CA ILE A 341 -8.50 -11.28 -3.64
C ILE A 341 -10.02 -11.28 -3.73
N ARG A 342 -10.71 -10.74 -2.72
CA ARG A 342 -12.18 -10.60 -2.72
C ARG A 342 -12.64 -9.73 -3.87
N ILE A 343 -11.96 -8.60 -4.10
CA ILE A 343 -12.27 -7.72 -5.22
C ILE A 343 -12.19 -8.48 -6.54
N ARG A 344 -11.06 -9.15 -6.83
CA ARG A 344 -10.92 -9.92 -8.08
C ARG A 344 -11.93 -11.06 -8.21
N ASN A 345 -12.28 -11.73 -7.11
CA ASN A 345 -13.27 -12.80 -7.13
C ASN A 345 -14.67 -12.26 -7.45
N GLU A 346 -15.09 -11.16 -6.83
CA GLU A 346 -16.37 -10.50 -7.14
C GLU A 346 -16.42 -9.97 -8.57
N LEU A 347 -15.31 -9.46 -9.09
CA LEU A 347 -15.24 -8.97 -10.48
C LEU A 347 -15.36 -10.09 -11.53
N LYS A 348 -15.29 -11.38 -11.16
CA LYS A 348 -15.58 -12.49 -12.09
C LYS A 348 -17.04 -12.49 -12.55
N ASP A 349 -17.95 -12.05 -11.69
CA ASP A 349 -19.39 -11.90 -12.00
C ASP A 349 -19.70 -10.58 -12.72
N TYR A 350 -18.67 -9.76 -12.96
CA TYR A 350 -18.72 -8.47 -13.66
C TYR A 350 -17.63 -8.38 -14.73
N PRO A 351 -17.66 -9.25 -15.75
CA PRO A 351 -16.62 -9.31 -16.78
C PRO A 351 -16.51 -8.02 -17.61
N GLU A 352 -17.56 -7.19 -17.62
CA GLU A 352 -17.57 -5.87 -18.24
C GLU A 352 -16.78 -4.82 -17.46
N LEU A 353 -16.40 -5.09 -16.20
CA LEU A 353 -15.64 -4.16 -15.38
C LEU A 353 -14.15 -4.48 -15.41
N GLU A 354 -13.34 -3.45 -15.26
CA GLU A 354 -11.90 -3.55 -15.05
C GLU A 354 -11.44 -2.65 -13.90
N LEU A 355 -10.49 -3.16 -13.12
CA LEU A 355 -9.86 -2.45 -12.01
C LEU A 355 -8.48 -1.97 -12.44
N SER A 356 -8.18 -0.69 -12.26
CA SER A 356 -6.84 -0.14 -12.43
C SER A 356 -6.38 0.57 -11.16
N ILE A 357 -5.13 0.36 -10.79
CA ILE A 357 -4.49 0.96 -9.62
C ILE A 357 -3.32 1.80 -10.12
N SER A 358 -3.16 3.01 -9.60
CA SER A 358 -2.06 3.90 -9.92
C SER A 358 -1.50 4.48 -8.62
N ASP A 359 -0.25 4.14 -8.33
CA ASP A 359 0.49 4.75 -7.23
C ASP A 359 1.22 5.99 -7.76
N LEU A 360 0.71 7.16 -7.37
CA LEU A 360 1.30 8.44 -7.72
C LEU A 360 2.00 8.99 -6.48
N THR A 361 2.99 9.85 -6.68
CA THR A 361 3.95 10.26 -5.63
C THR A 361 3.31 10.61 -4.27
N ASP A 362 2.15 11.28 -4.29
CA ASP A 362 1.48 11.77 -3.08
C ASP A 362 0.12 11.09 -2.79
N PHE A 363 -0.38 10.23 -3.68
CA PHE A 363 -1.68 9.61 -3.53
C PHE A 363 -1.84 8.32 -4.34
N LEU A 364 -2.62 7.39 -3.80
CA LEU A 364 -3.05 6.19 -4.48
C LEU A 364 -4.40 6.45 -5.16
N LYS A 365 -4.50 6.10 -6.45
CA LYS A 365 -5.77 6.12 -7.18
C LYS A 365 -6.19 4.71 -7.56
N VAL A 366 -7.42 4.33 -7.23
CA VAL A 366 -8.06 3.09 -7.68
C VAL A 366 -9.29 3.44 -8.51
N VAL A 367 -9.38 2.89 -9.71
CA VAL A 367 -10.49 3.12 -10.63
C VAL A 367 -11.13 1.80 -10.98
N LEU A 368 -12.45 1.70 -10.77
CA LEU A 368 -13.28 0.62 -11.27
C LEU A 368 -14.10 1.19 -12.42
N LYS A 369 -13.88 0.72 -13.64
CA LYS A 369 -14.52 1.25 -14.86
C LYS A 369 -15.12 0.16 -15.72
N VAL A 370 -16.13 0.53 -16.52
CA VAL A 370 -16.70 -0.30 -17.57
C VAL A 370 -15.72 -0.35 -18.74
N LYS A 371 -15.41 -1.55 -19.23
CA LYS A 371 -14.59 -1.78 -20.42
C LYS A 371 -15.27 -1.12 -21.61
N LYS A 372 -14.53 -0.30 -22.37
CA LYS A 372 -15.01 0.19 -23.66
C LYS A 372 -15.02 -0.99 -24.63
N GLU A 373 -16.19 -1.34 -25.18
CA GLU A 373 -16.24 -2.27 -26.31
C GLU A 373 -15.45 -1.68 -27.47
N VAL A 374 -14.36 -2.36 -27.87
CA VAL A 374 -13.68 -2.07 -29.13
C VAL A 374 -14.56 -2.65 -30.25
N GLY A 375 -15.55 -1.88 -30.72
CA GLY A 375 -16.27 -2.22 -31.94
C GLY A 375 -17.74 -1.80 -32.00
N LYS A 376 -17.99 -0.54 -32.40
CA LYS A 376 -19.13 -0.17 -33.25
C LYS A 376 -18.92 1.18 -33.97
N GLU A 377 -17.72 1.39 -34.53
CA GLU A 377 -17.49 2.44 -35.54
C GLU A 377 -17.38 1.87 -36.97
N VAL A 378 -17.59 0.58 -37.19
CA VAL A 378 -17.57 -0.03 -38.54
C VAL A 378 -18.89 0.19 -39.32
N GLY A 379 -19.89 0.84 -38.72
CA GLY A 379 -21.21 1.06 -39.32
C GLY A 379 -21.42 2.37 -40.08
N LYS A 380 -20.45 3.30 -40.09
CA LYS A 380 -20.64 4.64 -40.71
C LYS A 380 -19.87 4.89 -42.01
N GLU A 381 -18.96 4.00 -42.43
CA GLU A 381 -18.25 4.17 -43.71
C GLU A 381 -18.79 3.33 -44.87
N VAL A 382 -19.57 2.27 -44.62
CA VAL A 382 -20.12 1.44 -45.73
C VAL A 382 -21.40 2.04 -46.36
N GLY A 383 -21.98 3.09 -45.75
CA GLY A 383 -23.19 3.76 -46.25
C GLY A 383 -22.95 4.92 -47.24
N LYS A 384 -21.69 5.25 -47.56
CA LYS A 384 -21.36 6.38 -48.46
C LYS A 384 -20.90 5.98 -49.87
N GLU A 385 -20.67 4.69 -50.14
CA GLU A 385 -20.20 4.23 -51.46
C GLU A 385 -21.20 3.43 -52.30
N VAL A 386 -22.44 3.22 -51.84
CA VAL A 386 -23.46 2.46 -52.63
C VAL A 386 -24.58 3.33 -53.18
N GLY A 387 -24.34 4.63 -53.39
CA GLY A 387 -25.33 5.59 -53.88
C GLY A 387 -24.83 6.52 -54.98
N LYS A 388 -23.84 6.09 -55.77
CA LYS A 388 -23.38 6.77 -56.98
C LYS A 388 -23.05 5.75 -58.06
N GLU A 389 -24.06 5.11 -58.62
CA GLU A 389 -24.08 4.67 -60.01
C GLU A 389 -25.47 4.90 -60.59
#